data_AF-K2C7P9-F1
#
_entry.id   AF-K2C7P9-F1
#
_cell.length_a   1.000
_cell.length_b   1.000
_cell.length_c   1.000
_cell.angle_alpha   90.00
_cell.angle_beta   90.00
_cell.angle_gamma   90.00
#
_symmetry.space_group_name_H-M   'P 1'
#
loop_
_entity.id
_entity.type
_entity.pdbx_description
1 polymer ?
#
loop_
_entity_poly.entity_id
_entity_poly.type
_entity_poly.pdbx_seq_one_letter_code
_entity_poly.pdbx_strand_id
1 'polypeptide(L)'
;MDEAKKTKNTIIVCNIIFGLLFLPSLFISAMSVMMFDAPGSENSFYTMLLFLSVISFPLLAIISIPISWIVYKFQKYNIAIIVALSPILSIVFFALSWYLLYVMCNGRFVC
;
A
#
# COMPACT_ATOMS: atom_id res chain seq x y z
N MET A 1 -12.84 17.24 -23.81
CA MET A 1 -12.20 18.14 -22.80
C MET A 1 -12.55 17.74 -21.37
N ASP A 2 -13.78 17.26 -21.12
CA ASP A 2 -14.21 16.90 -19.76
C ASP A 2 -13.43 15.73 -19.14
N GLU A 3 -13.07 14.72 -19.93
CA GLU A 3 -12.40 13.51 -19.44
C GLU A 3 -10.98 13.78 -18.90
N ALA A 4 -10.21 14.64 -19.59
CA ALA A 4 -8.89 15.06 -19.15
C ALA A 4 -8.97 15.87 -17.84
N LYS A 5 -9.94 16.80 -17.74
CA LYS A 5 -10.16 17.61 -16.54
C LYS A 5 -10.59 16.74 -15.35
N LYS A 6 -11.51 15.79 -15.57
CA LYS A 6 -11.97 14.84 -14.55
C LYS A 6 -10.83 13.95 -14.06
N THR A 7 -10.01 13.43 -14.98
CA THR A 7 -8.85 12.59 -14.65
C THR A 7 -7.82 13.36 -13.82
N LYS A 8 -7.49 14.59 -14.25
CA LYS A 8 -6.57 15.46 -13.50
C LYS A 8 -7.05 15.69 -12.07
N ASN A 9 -8.33 16.00 -11.89
CA ASN A 9 -8.89 16.23 -10.55
C ASN A 9 -8.82 14.96 -9.69
N THR A 10 -9.11 13.80 -10.28
CA THR A 10 -9.03 12.50 -9.60
C THR A 10 -7.61 12.19 -9.13
N ILE A 11 -6.61 12.35 -10.00
CA ILE A 11 -5.19 12.12 -9.66
C ILE A 11 -4.73 13.05 -8.54
N ILE A 12 -5.14 14.33 -8.58
CA ILE A 12 -4.80 15.30 -7.53
C ILE A 12 -5.39 14.86 -6.18
N VAL A 13 -6.68 14.53 -6.14
CA VAL A 13 -7.35 14.10 -4.91
C VAL A 13 -6.69 12.83 -4.36
N CYS A 14 -6.45 11.81 -5.20
CA CYS A 14 -5.77 10.59 -4.79
C CYS A 14 -4.36 10.86 -4.26
N ASN A 15 -3.56 11.66 -4.96
CA ASN A 15 -2.20 11.97 -4.55
C ASN A 15 -2.14 12.79 -3.26
N ILE A 16 -3.11 13.68 -3.00
CA ILE A 16 -3.21 14.40 -1.72
C ILE A 16 -3.54 13.42 -0.60
N ILE A 17 -4.55 12.56 -0.78
CA ILE A 17 -4.96 11.59 0.25
C ILE A 17 -3.82 10.62 0.56
N PHE A 18 -3.25 9.97 -0.46
CA PHE A 18 -2.17 9.00 -0.27
C PHE A 18 -0.85 9.66 0.13
N GLY A 19 -0.58 10.87 -0.33
CA GLY A 19 0.56 11.67 0.12
C GLY A 19 0.46 12.08 1.58
N LEU A 20 -0.75 12.39 2.08
CA LEU A 20 -0.97 12.65 3.50
C LEU A 20 -0.82 11.39 4.34
N LEU A 21 -1.36 10.25 3.87
CA LEU A 21 -1.26 8.95 4.55
C LEU A 21 0.16 8.35 4.50
N PHE A 22 1.02 8.81 3.59
CA PHE A 22 2.40 8.37 3.49
C PHE A 22 3.17 8.58 4.80
N LEU A 23 3.04 9.75 5.45
CA LEU A 23 3.76 10.05 6.68
C LEU A 23 3.39 9.12 7.85
N PRO A 24 2.12 8.93 8.22
CA PRO A 24 1.72 7.91 9.20
C PRO A 24 2.18 6.50 8.81
N SER A 25 2.14 6.17 7.52
CA SER A 25 2.52 4.83 7.05
C SER A 25 4.01 4.54 7.24
N LEU A 26 4.90 5.54 7.15
CA LEU A 26 6.32 5.36 7.46
C LEU A 26 6.52 4.99 8.93
N PHE A 27 5.79 5.64 9.84
CA PHE A 27 5.85 5.33 11.26
C PHE A 27 5.39 3.89 11.54
N ILE A 28 4.25 3.49 10.97
CA ILE A 28 3.72 2.13 11.10
C ILE A 28 4.71 1.11 10.51
N SER A 29 5.29 1.40 9.35
CA SER A 29 6.30 0.57 8.71
C SER A 29 7.55 0.42 9.55
N ALA A 30 8.02 1.46 10.23
CA ALA A 30 9.16 1.36 11.13
C ALA A 30 8.84 0.49 12.35
N MET A 31 7.62 0.60 12.90
CA MET A 31 7.17 -0.23 14.03
C MET A 31 6.90 -1.68 13.63
N SER A 32 6.67 -1.98 12.36
CA SER A 32 6.40 -3.34 11.88
C SER A 32 7.54 -4.33 12.11
N VAL A 33 8.77 -3.85 12.34
CA VAL A 33 9.91 -4.72 12.69
C VAL A 33 9.71 -5.43 14.04
N MET A 34 8.96 -4.82 14.97
CA MET A 34 8.64 -5.43 16.28
C MET A 34 7.80 -6.71 16.16
N MET A 35 7.21 -6.99 15.00
CA MET A 35 6.54 -8.26 14.74
C MET A 35 7.50 -9.45 14.81
N PHE A 36 8.80 -9.19 14.63
CA PHE A 36 9.87 -10.19 14.66
C PHE A 36 10.51 -10.37 16.05
N ASP A 37 10.06 -9.64 17.08
CA ASP A 37 10.57 -9.81 18.45
C ASP A 37 10.08 -11.12 19.10
N ALA A 38 9.06 -11.77 18.53
CA ALA A 38 8.59 -13.07 18.98
C ALA A 38 9.53 -14.20 18.51
N PRO A 39 9.97 -15.12 19.38
CA PRO A 39 10.92 -16.16 19.01
C PRO A 39 10.34 -17.10 17.95
N GLY A 40 11.04 -17.27 16.82
CA GLY A 40 10.61 -18.13 15.71
C GLY A 40 9.73 -17.44 14.68
N SER A 41 9.38 -16.16 14.89
CA SER A 41 8.56 -15.38 13.96
C SER A 41 9.28 -15.06 12.63
N GLU A 42 10.60 -15.07 12.63
CA GLU A 42 11.46 -14.97 11.46
C GLU A 42 11.30 -16.13 10.48
N ASN A 43 10.87 -17.30 10.97
CA ASN A 43 10.59 -18.48 10.15
C ASN A 43 9.11 -18.57 9.74
N SER A 44 8.25 -17.69 10.25
CA SER A 44 6.83 -17.68 9.94
C SER A 44 6.57 -16.97 8.61
N PHE A 45 6.15 -17.74 7.62
CA PHE A 45 5.74 -17.22 6.31
C PHE A 45 4.65 -16.14 6.44
N TYR A 46 3.69 -16.31 7.34
CA TYR A 46 2.57 -15.38 7.52
C TYR A 46 3.00 -14.05 8.14
N THR A 47 3.95 -14.06 9.08
CA THR A 47 4.51 -12.84 9.67
C THR A 47 5.29 -12.05 8.62
N MET A 48 6.09 -12.74 7.81
CA MET A 48 6.81 -12.11 6.70
C MET A 48 5.86 -11.54 5.64
N LEU A 49 4.77 -12.25 5.31
CA LEU A 49 3.75 -11.76 4.39
C LEU A 49 3.05 -10.49 4.92
N LEU A 50 2.74 -10.45 6.21
CA LEU A 50 2.14 -9.28 6.85
C LEU A 50 3.12 -8.10 6.89
N PHE A 51 4.39 -8.33 7.24
CA PHE A 51 5.44 -7.31 7.19
C PHE A 51 5.59 -6.69 5.78
N LEU A 52 5.68 -7.53 4.75
CA LEU A 52 5.76 -7.07 3.35
C LEU A 52 4.53 -6.25 2.94
N SER A 53 3.34 -6.63 3.42
CA SER A 53 2.12 -5.88 3.13
C SER A 53 2.13 -4.47 3.72
N VAL A 54 2.67 -4.31 4.95
CA VAL A 54 2.79 -3.00 5.61
C VAL A 54 3.79 -2.10 4.86
N ILE A 55 4.94 -2.64 4.46
CA ILE A 55 5.96 -1.89 3.69
C ILE A 55 5.48 -1.54 2.27
N SER A 56 4.63 -2.37 1.68
CA SER A 56 4.15 -2.14 0.31
C SER A 56 3.40 -0.81 0.15
N PHE A 57 2.69 -0.36 1.19
CA PHE A 57 1.89 0.87 1.15
C PHE A 57 2.74 2.14 0.97
N PRO A 58 3.72 2.47 1.84
CA PRO A 58 4.53 3.67 1.65
C PRO A 58 5.29 3.65 0.31
N LEU A 59 5.74 2.48 -0.14
CA LEU A 59 6.40 2.33 -1.44
C LEU A 59 5.44 2.65 -2.60
N LEU A 60 4.24 2.07 -2.62
CA LEU A 60 3.26 2.34 -3.67
C LEU A 60 2.70 3.76 -3.59
N ALA A 61 2.53 4.31 -2.39
CA ALA A 61 2.10 5.69 -2.19
C ALA A 61 3.10 6.68 -2.81
N ILE A 62 4.41 6.51 -2.58
CA ILE A 62 5.41 7.44 -3.15
C ILE A 62 5.63 7.23 -4.65
N ILE A 63 5.55 5.97 -5.13
CA ILE A 63 5.75 5.63 -6.55
C ILE A 63 4.55 6.03 -7.42
N SER A 64 3.33 5.89 -6.90
CA SER A 64 2.10 6.21 -7.64
C SER A 64 1.97 7.69 -8.01
N ILE A 65 2.51 8.60 -7.18
CA ILE A 65 2.48 10.05 -7.41
C ILE A 65 3.20 10.42 -8.72
N PRO A 66 4.51 10.19 -8.92
CA PRO A 66 5.18 10.56 -10.17
C PRO A 66 4.67 9.74 -11.36
N ILE A 67 4.39 8.45 -11.20
CA ILE A 67 3.98 7.59 -12.32
C ILE A 67 2.60 8.01 -12.85
N SER A 68 1.64 8.35 -11.97
CA SER A 68 0.31 8.80 -12.42
C SER A 68 0.38 10.06 -13.28
N TRP A 69 1.27 11.01 -12.95
CA TRP A 69 1.51 12.21 -13.77
C TRP A 69 2.19 11.91 -15.10
N ILE A 70 3.19 11.01 -15.10
CA ILE A 70 3.87 10.57 -16.32
C ILE A 70 2.85 9.94 -17.29
N VAL A 71 2.04 9.01 -16.81
CA VAL A 71 1.01 8.33 -17.61
C VAL A 71 -0.07 9.31 -18.09
N TYR A 72 -0.46 10.29 -17.26
CA TYR A 72 -1.36 11.36 -17.66
C TYR A 72 -0.80 12.20 -18.81
N LYS A 73 0.51 12.49 -18.81
CA LYS A 73 1.19 13.20 -19.91
C LYS A 73 1.12 12.45 -21.25
N PHE A 74 1.12 11.12 -21.20
CA PHE A 74 0.92 10.26 -22.39
C PHE A 74 -0.54 10.13 -22.82
N GLN A 75 -1.47 10.93 -22.26
CA GLN A 75 -2.91 10.90 -22.53
C GLN A 75 -3.59 9.55 -22.23
N LYS A 76 -2.95 8.68 -21.45
CA LYS A 76 -3.49 7.38 -21.03
C LYS A 76 -4.30 7.52 -19.74
N TYR A 77 -5.45 8.18 -19.82
CA TYR A 77 -6.24 8.59 -18.65
C TYR A 77 -6.66 7.43 -17.75
N ASN A 78 -7.18 6.33 -18.31
CA ASN A 78 -7.59 5.15 -17.54
C ASN A 78 -6.43 4.55 -16.73
N ILE A 79 -5.25 4.45 -17.34
CA ILE A 79 -4.07 3.88 -16.68
C ILE A 79 -3.56 4.84 -15.60
N ALA A 80 -3.64 6.15 -15.82
CA ALA A 80 -3.23 7.14 -14.82
C ALA A 80 -4.08 7.04 -13.54
N ILE A 81 -5.39 6.78 -13.67
CA ILE A 81 -6.29 6.55 -12.53
C ILE A 81 -5.94 5.24 -11.83
N ILE A 82 -5.72 4.15 -12.57
CA ILE A 82 -5.35 2.86 -11.98
C ILE A 82 -4.05 2.97 -11.18
N VAL A 83 -3.05 3.67 -11.72
CA VAL A 83 -1.78 3.92 -11.02
C VAL A 83 -2.01 4.77 -9.77
N ALA A 84 -2.82 5.83 -9.83
CA ALA A 84 -3.13 6.65 -8.66
C ALA A 84 -3.87 5.87 -7.56
N LEU A 85 -4.65 4.85 -7.93
CA LEU A 85 -5.36 3.95 -7.00
C LEU A 85 -4.52 2.75 -6.53
N SER A 86 -3.30 2.56 -7.07
CA SER A 86 -2.44 1.44 -6.69
C SER A 86 -2.18 1.30 -5.18
N PRO A 87 -2.11 2.37 -4.35
CA PRO A 87 -1.96 2.21 -2.90
C PRO A 87 -3.14 1.48 -2.23
N ILE A 88 -4.33 1.49 -2.84
CA ILE A 88 -5.49 0.74 -2.34
C ILE A 88 -5.22 -0.77 -2.39
N LEU A 89 -4.47 -1.23 -3.40
CA LEU A 89 -4.10 -2.64 -3.51
C LEU A 89 -3.28 -3.09 -2.31
N SER A 90 -2.40 -2.23 -1.78
CA SER A 90 -1.66 -2.50 -0.53
C SER A 90 -2.55 -2.64 0.68
N ILE A 91 -3.62 -1.83 0.77
CA ILE A 91 -4.58 -1.91 1.89
C ILE A 91 -5.31 -3.26 1.84
N VAL A 92 -5.74 -3.68 0.65
CA VAL A 92 -6.37 -5.00 0.46
C VAL A 92 -5.39 -6.12 0.79
N PHE A 93 -4.14 -6.01 0.33
CA PHE A 93 -3.10 -6.99 0.62
C PHE A 93 -2.82 -7.10 2.12
N PHE A 94 -2.77 -5.98 2.84
CA PHE A 94 -2.64 -5.96 4.30
C PHE A 94 -3.80 -6.68 4.99
N ALA A 95 -5.05 -6.37 4.60
CA ALA A 95 -6.23 -7.01 5.19
C ALA A 95 -6.24 -8.53 4.96
N LEU A 96 -5.83 -8.98 3.77
CA LEU A 96 -5.71 -10.40 3.45
C LEU A 96 -4.61 -11.09 4.27
N SER A 97 -3.42 -10.49 4.36
CA SER A 97 -2.32 -11.03 5.17
C SER A 97 -2.69 -11.14 6.64
N TRP A 98 -3.37 -10.12 7.18
CA TRP A 98 -3.88 -10.12 8.55
C TRP A 98 -4.90 -11.23 8.78
N TYR A 99 -5.87 -11.37 7.87
CA TYR A 99 -6.88 -12.42 7.95
C TYR A 99 -6.25 -13.82 7.89
N LEU A 100 -5.28 -14.05 7.01
CA LEU A 100 -4.56 -15.32 6.90
C LEU A 100 -3.82 -15.67 8.19
N LEU A 101 -3.13 -14.70 8.80
CA LEU A 101 -2.45 -14.89 10.08
C LEU A 101 -3.46 -15.23 11.19
N TYR A 102 -4.63 -14.58 11.20
CA TYR A 102 -5.68 -14.89 12.17
C TYR A 102 -6.20 -16.33 12.01
N VAL A 103 -6.51 -16.76 10.79
CA VAL A 103 -7.07 -18.09 10.51
C VAL A 103 -6.05 -19.21 10.76
N MET A 104 -4.80 -19.03 10.34
CA MET A 104 -3.78 -20.08 10.40
C MET A 104 -3.04 -20.13 11.74
N CYS A 105 -2.86 -18.97 12.38
CA CYS A 105 -1.97 -18.82 13.53
C CYS A 105 -2.69 -18.28 14.78
N ASN A 106 -4.03 -18.18 14.74
CA ASN A 106 -4.85 -17.61 15.82
C ASN A 106 -4.40 -16.21 16.25
N GLY A 107 -3.88 -15.41 15.31
CA GLY A 107 -3.39 -14.05 15.60
C GLY A 107 -1.98 -14.01 16.22
N ARG A 108 -1.28 -15.13 16.33
CA ARG A 108 0.13 -15.17 16.77
C ARG A 108 1.07 -14.98 15.58
N PHE A 109 2.20 -14.30 15.81
CA PHE A 109 3.28 -14.15 14.81
C PHE A 109 4.09 -15.45 14.60
N VAL A 110 3.72 -16.52 15.30
CA VAL A 110 4.31 -17.85 15.16
C VAL A 110 3.19 -18.86 15.04
N CYS A 111 3.38 -19.72 14.07
CA CYS A 111 2.62 -20.91 13.74
C CYS A 111 3.71 -21.99 13.53
#